data_AF-A0A3C1BPS1-F1
#
_entry.id   AF-A0A3C1BPS1-F1
#
_cell.length_a   1.000
_cell.length_b   1.000
_cell.length_c   1.000
_cell.angle_alpha   90.00
_cell.angle_beta   90.00
_cell.angle_gamma   90.00
#
_symmetry.space_group_name_H-M   'P 1'
#
loop_
_entity.id
_entity.type
_entity.pdbx_description
1 polymer ?
#
loop_
_entity_poly.entity_id
_entity_poly.type
_entity_poly.pdbx_seq_one_letter_code
_entity_poly.pdbx_strand_id
1 'polypeptide(L)'
;ALRLICEREIEIEKFTAREYWTVDTDFLSPENKKLPTRLTVLEGEKLDKFSLANEAQAQAAEAAISAASFSVENVESKPGQRNPSPPFTTSTLQQEASRKLGYSASRTM
;
A
#
# COMPACT_ATOMS: atom_id res chain seq x y z
N ALA A 1 26.55 9.82 -6.70
CA ALA A 1 25.44 9.60 -7.66
C ALA A 1 25.54 8.23 -8.31
N LEU A 2 26.62 7.92 -9.05
CA LEU A 2 26.76 6.63 -9.76
C LEU A 2 26.62 5.40 -8.86
N ARG A 3 27.28 5.40 -7.69
CA ARG A 3 27.20 4.29 -6.73
C ARG A 3 25.76 3.94 -6.31
N LEU A 4 24.94 4.94 -6.03
CA LEU A 4 23.54 4.76 -5.62
C LEU A 4 22.69 4.12 -6.74
N ILE A 5 22.96 4.49 -7.99
CA ILE A 5 22.29 3.90 -9.15
C ILE A 5 22.70 2.44 -9.30
N CYS A 6 24.01 2.15 -9.24
CA CYS A 6 24.51 0.77 -9.33
C CYS A 6 24.00 -0.11 -8.18
N GLU A 7 23.97 0.39 -6.95
CA GLU A 7 23.41 -0.33 -5.79
C GLU A 7 21.93 -0.66 -6.01
N ARG A 8 21.14 0.31 -6.50
CA ARG A 8 19.72 0.09 -6.78
C ARG A 8 19.49 -0.92 -7.91
N GLU A 9 20.33 -0.92 -8.94
CA GLU A 9 20.26 -1.89 -10.02
C GLU A 9 20.58 -3.32 -9.53
N ILE A 10 21.62 -3.47 -8.71
CA ILE A 10 21.99 -4.75 -8.10
C ILE A 10 20.87 -5.28 -7.20
N GLU A 11 20.16 -4.41 -6.47
CA GLU A 11 18.99 -4.80 -5.68
C GLU A 11 17.84 -5.31 -6.57
N ILE A 12 17.60 -4.68 -7.72
CA ILE A 12 16.58 -5.09 -8.68
C ILE A 12 16.96 -6.45 -9.29
N GLU A 13 18.22 -6.66 -9.66
CA GLU A 13 18.71 -7.95 -10.19
C GLU A 13 18.61 -9.08 -9.17
N LYS A 14 18.86 -8.80 -7.89
CA LYS A 14 18.75 -9.76 -6.79
C LYS A 14 17.32 -9.95 -6.29
N PHE A 15 16.35 -9.20 -6.83
CA PHE A 15 14.97 -9.28 -6.37
C PHE A 15 14.32 -10.60 -6.80
N THR A 16 14.08 -11.49 -5.83
CA THR A 16 13.30 -12.71 -6.04
C THR A 16 11.83 -12.41 -5.78
N ALA A 17 11.01 -12.38 -6.84
CA ALA A 17 9.57 -12.25 -6.71
C ALA A 17 9.00 -13.44 -5.91
N ARG A 18 8.17 -13.15 -4.92
CA ARG A 18 7.45 -14.15 -4.13
C ARG A 18 5.97 -13.92 -4.32
N GLU A 19 5.26 -15.01 -4.59
CA GLU A 19 3.81 -14.99 -4.65
C GLU A 19 3.24 -14.76 -3.25
N TYR A 20 2.18 -13.97 -3.20
CA TYR A 20 1.39 -13.75 -2.00
C TYR A 20 -0.02 -13.36 -2.42
N TRP A 21 -0.97 -13.69 -1.55
CA TRP A 21 -2.38 -13.46 -1.78
C TRP A 21 -2.94 -12.50 -0.73
N THR A 22 -3.98 -11.76 -1.11
CA THR A 22 -4.76 -10.92 -0.21
C THR A 22 -6.22 -11.20 -0.45
N VAL A 23 -7.00 -11.26 0.62
CA VAL A 23 -8.46 -11.42 0.54
C VAL A 23 -9.10 -10.06 0.84
N ASP A 24 -9.81 -9.53 -0.14
CA ASP A 24 -10.53 -8.26 -0.06
C ASP A 24 -12.04 -8.53 -0.13
N THR A 25 -12.83 -7.81 0.67
CA THR A 25 -14.29 -7.96 0.74
C THR A 25 -14.99 -6.60 0.83
N ASP A 26 -16.13 -6.48 0.15
CA ASP A 26 -17.00 -5.30 0.26
C ASP A 26 -18.07 -5.55 1.32
N PHE A 27 -18.03 -4.83 2.44
CA PHE A 27 -19.14 -4.81 3.39
C PHE A 27 -20.18 -3.78 2.98
N LEU A 28 -21.46 -4.08 3.25
CA LEU A 28 -22.55 -3.13 3.06
C LEU A 28 -22.97 -2.55 4.40
N SER A 29 -22.93 -1.22 4.50
CA SER A 29 -23.56 -0.48 5.59
C SER A 29 -25.09 -0.61 5.52
N PRO A 30 -25.83 -0.41 6.63
CA PRO A 30 -27.30 -0.30 6.61
C PRO A 30 -27.84 0.70 5.58
N GLU A 31 -27.05 1.71 5.20
CA GLU A 31 -27.38 2.69 4.15
C GLU A 31 -27.00 2.21 2.72
N ASN A 32 -26.71 0.92 2.54
CA ASN A 32 -26.28 0.30 1.28
C ASN A 32 -24.99 0.91 0.68
N LYS A 33 -24.14 1.50 1.53
CA LYS A 33 -22.81 1.98 1.14
C LYS A 33 -21.80 0.84 1.20
N LYS A 34 -21.05 0.66 0.11
CA LYS A 34 -19.93 -0.28 0.03
C LYS A 34 -18.74 0.22 0.84
N LEU A 35 -18.20 -0.64 1.68
CA LEU A 35 -17.01 -0.44 2.48
C LEU A 35 -15.98 -1.48 2.02
N PRO A 36 -15.03 -1.12 1.15
CA PRO A 36 -13.97 -2.03 0.77
C PRO A 36 -13.08 -2.27 1.98
N THR A 37 -12.88 -3.54 2.30
CA THR A 37 -12.09 -3.99 3.44
C THR A 37 -11.14 -5.10 3.03
N ARG A 38 -10.08 -5.26 3.80
CA ARG A 38 -9.06 -6.27 3.60
C ARG A 38 -8.93 -7.12 4.84
N LEU A 39 -8.74 -8.41 4.66
CA LEU A 39 -8.41 -9.31 5.74
C LEU A 39 -7.05 -8.96 6.35
N THR A 40 -7.04 -8.65 7.64
CA THR A 40 -5.82 -8.29 8.40
C THR A 40 -5.46 -9.31 9.47
N VAL A 41 -6.43 -10.10 9.95
CA VAL A 41 -6.25 -11.11 11.00
C VAL A 41 -7.02 -12.36 10.61
N LEU A 42 -6.37 -13.51 10.69
CA LEU A 42 -6.97 -14.82 10.44
C LEU A 42 -6.58 -15.75 11.60
N GLU A 43 -7.57 -16.43 12.21
CA GLU A 43 -7.37 -17.36 13.34
C GLU A 43 -6.59 -16.80 14.55
N GLY A 44 -6.62 -15.47 14.74
CA GLY A 44 -5.90 -14.78 15.83
C GLY A 44 -4.48 -14.38 15.47
N GLU A 45 -3.97 -14.73 14.28
CA GLU A 45 -2.69 -14.25 13.77
C GLU A 45 -2.88 -13.07 12.82
N LYS A 46 -2.07 -12.03 13.02
CA LYS A 46 -2.03 -10.88 12.13
C LYS A 46 -1.38 -11.29 10.81
N LEU A 47 -2.10 -11.09 9.71
CA LEU A 47 -1.57 -11.36 8.38
C LEU A 47 -0.55 -10.28 8.01
N ASP A 48 0.69 -10.71 7.83
CA ASP A 48 1.73 -9.95 7.17
C ASP A 48 1.64 -10.13 5.65
N LYS A 49 2.43 -9.36 4.91
CA LYS A 49 2.43 -9.33 3.44
C LYS A 49 2.57 -10.72 2.79
N PHE A 50 3.19 -11.69 3.47
CA PHE A 50 3.44 -13.04 2.95
C PHE A 50 2.74 -14.15 3.74
N SER A 51 1.78 -13.83 4.62
CA SER A 51 1.10 -14.84 5.43
C SER A 51 0.21 -15.77 4.61
N LEU A 52 -0.36 -15.29 3.49
CA LEU A 52 -1.05 -16.12 2.51
C LEU A 52 -0.10 -16.35 1.33
N ALA A 53 0.66 -17.43 1.38
CA ALA A 53 1.69 -17.71 0.38
C ALA A 53 1.11 -18.32 -0.91
N ASN A 54 0.00 -19.06 -0.81
CA ASN A 54 -0.55 -19.85 -1.91
C ASN A 54 -2.07 -19.66 -2.07
N GLU A 55 -2.58 -19.93 -3.28
CA GLU A 55 -4.01 -19.87 -3.61
C GLU A 55 -4.88 -20.70 -2.66
N ALA A 56 -4.46 -21.92 -2.31
CA ALA A 56 -5.22 -22.79 -1.41
C ALA A 56 -5.44 -22.17 -0.01
N GLN A 57 -4.45 -21.42 0.50
CA GLN A 57 -4.59 -20.70 1.78
C GLN A 57 -5.55 -19.52 1.65
N ALA A 58 -5.50 -18.81 0.52
CA ALA A 58 -6.41 -17.71 0.23
C ALA A 58 -7.87 -18.20 0.10
N GLN A 59 -8.10 -19.32 -0.60
CA GLN A 59 -9.44 -19.92 -0.73
C GLN A 59 -9.96 -20.45 0.61
N ALA A 60 -9.10 -21.04 1.45
CA ALA A 60 -9.49 -21.43 2.80
C ALA A 60 -9.89 -20.23 3.66
N ALA A 61 -9.14 -19.12 3.56
CA ALA A 61 -9.45 -17.86 4.22
C ALA A 61 -10.78 -17.27 3.73
N GLU A 62 -11.02 -17.28 2.41
CA GLU A 62 -12.28 -16.84 1.81
C GLU A 62 -13.47 -17.66 2.32
N ALA A 63 -13.33 -19.00 2.36
CA ALA A 63 -14.36 -19.89 2.88
C ALA A 63 -14.67 -19.59 4.36
N ALA A 64 -13.64 -19.40 5.20
CA ALA A 64 -13.79 -19.06 6.60
C ALA A 64 -14.49 -17.71 6.81
N ILE A 65 -14.16 -16.70 6.00
CA ILE A 65 -14.79 -15.37 6.03
C ILE A 65 -16.25 -15.46 5.60
N SER A 66 -16.57 -16.21 4.55
CA SER A 66 -17.94 -16.31 4.04
C SER A 66 -18.92 -16.93 5.04
N ALA A 67 -18.42 -17.83 5.90
CA ALA A 67 -19.19 -18.48 6.96
C ALA A 67 -19.26 -17.65 8.26
N ALA A 68 -18.42 -16.63 8.41
CA ALA A 68 -18.33 -15.83 9.62
C ALA A 68 -19.31 -14.65 9.62
N SER A 69 -19.79 -14.29 10.81
CA SER A 69 -20.53 -13.05 11.04
C SER A 69 -19.57 -11.98 11.55
N PHE A 70 -19.54 -10.84 10.87
CA PHE A 70 -18.68 -9.72 11.24
C PHE A 70 -19.46 -8.66 12.00
N SER A 71 -18.79 -8.04 12.98
CA SER A 71 -19.28 -6.87 13.68
C SER A 71 -18.20 -5.79 13.69
N VAL A 72 -18.60 -4.53 13.83
CA VAL A 72 -17.66 -3.42 13.88
C VAL A 72 -17.02 -3.39 15.26
N GLU A 73 -15.74 -3.73 15.35
CA GLU A 73 -14.99 -3.72 16.61
C GLU A 73 -14.67 -2.29 17.08
N ASN A 74 -14.23 -1.43 16.15
CA ASN A 74 -13.81 -0.08 16.47
C ASN A 74 -14.05 0.89 15.30
N VAL A 75 -14.51 2.11 15.61
CA VAL A 75 -14.64 3.22 14.66
C VAL A 75 -13.88 4.41 15.21
N GLU A 76 -12.80 4.79 14.52
CA GLU A 76 -11.98 5.93 14.91
C GLU A 76 -12.06 7.04 13.85
N SER A 77 -12.40 8.26 14.28
CA SER A 77 -12.36 9.45 13.43
C SER A 77 -11.28 10.39 13.92
N LYS A 78 -10.19 10.50 13.16
CA LYS A 78 -9.08 11.43 13.45
C LYS A 78 -9.10 12.59 12.45
N PRO A 79 -9.16 13.85 12.91
CA PRO A 79 -9.03 14.99 12.01
C PRO A 79 -7.62 15.02 11.43
N GLY A 80 -7.51 14.88 10.10
CA GLY A 80 -6.24 15.02 9.40
C GLY A 80 -6.02 16.48 8.99
N GLN A 81 -5.02 17.15 9.59
CA GLN A 81 -4.59 18.47 9.13
C GLN A 81 -3.37 18.32 8.21
N ARG A 82 -3.47 18.83 6.98
CA ARG A 82 -2.34 18.89 6.04
C ARG A 82 -1.91 20.33 5.83
N ASN A 83 -0.70 20.66 6.26
CA ASN A 83 -0.11 21.97 6.02
C ASN A 83 0.34 22.13 4.55
N PRO A 84 0.33 23.37 4.01
CA PRO A 84 0.85 23.62 2.68
C PRO A 84 2.32 23.24 2.59
N SER A 85 2.75 22.87 1.38
CA SER A 85 4.17 22.62 1.13
C SER A 85 4.97 23.92 1.32
N PRO A 86 6.19 23.85 1.86
CA PRO A 86 7.03 25.02 2.03
C PRO A 86 7.39 25.65 0.67
N PRO A 87 7.81 26.94 0.64
CA PRO A 87 8.39 27.54 -0.55
C PRO A 87 9.55 26.71 -1.10
N PHE A 88 9.75 26.75 -2.42
CA PHE A 88 10.77 25.94 -3.06
C PHE A 88 12.19 26.33 -2.62
N THR A 89 12.95 25.33 -2.19
CA THR A 89 14.41 25.31 -2.24
C THR A 89 14.88 24.80 -3.61
N THR A 90 16.17 24.96 -3.92
CA THR A 90 16.77 24.46 -5.18
C THR A 90 16.48 22.97 -5.41
N SER A 91 16.68 22.13 -4.39
CA SER A 91 16.42 20.68 -4.50
C SER A 91 14.94 20.34 -4.71
N THR A 92 14.02 21.02 -4.01
CA THR A 92 12.57 20.76 -4.15
C THR A 92 12.02 21.29 -5.47
N LEU A 93 12.57 22.39 -6.01
CA LEU A 93 12.22 22.89 -7.33
C LEU A 93 12.66 21.91 -8.42
N GLN A 94 13.90 21.40 -8.34
CA GLN A 94 14.42 20.39 -9.26
C GLN A 94 13.58 19.09 -9.22
N GLN A 95 13.21 18.62 -8.03
CA GLN A 95 12.36 17.43 -7.87
C GLN A 95 10.97 17.63 -8.49
N GLU A 96 10.30 18.76 -8.21
CA GLU A 96 8.98 19.04 -8.75
C GLU A 96 9.00 19.31 -10.26
N ALA A 97 10.02 19.99 -10.79
CA ALA A 97 10.19 20.19 -12.23
C ALA A 97 10.48 18.87 -12.97
N SER A 98 11.28 17.98 -12.38
CA SER A 98 11.50 16.64 -12.93
C SER A 98 10.21 15.82 -12.94
N ARG A 99 9.47 15.80 -11.83
CA ARG A 99 8.24 15.02 -11.68
C ARG A 99 7.09 15.54 -12.54
N LYS A 100 6.90 16.85 -12.65
CA LYS A 100 5.73 17.46 -13.34
C LYS A 100 6.00 17.87 -14.78
N LEU A 101 7.22 18.34 -15.07
CA LEU A 101 7.57 18.91 -16.38
C LEU A 101 8.58 18.05 -17.15
N GLY A 102 9.13 16.99 -16.53
CA GLY A 102 10.14 16.12 -17.15
C GLY A 102 11.48 16.82 -17.36
N TYR A 103 11.78 17.89 -16.61
CA TYR A 103 13.03 18.64 -16.80
C TYR A 103 14.18 17.94 -16.08
N SER A 104 15.35 17.90 -16.72
CA SER A 104 16.59 17.50 -16.04
C SER A 104 16.99 18.59 -15.03
N ALA A 105 17.79 18.21 -14.03
CA ALA A 105 18.29 19.17 -13.04
C ALA A 105 19.03 20.36 -13.69
N SER A 106 19.74 20.14 -14.81
CA SER A 106 20.43 21.22 -15.52
C SER A 106 19.52 22.11 -16.36
N ARG A 107 18.30 21.67 -16.69
CA ARG A 107 17.32 22.48 -17.43
C ARG A 107 16.47 23.33 -16.50
N THR A 108 16.28 22.87 -15.27
CA THR A 108 15.58 23.62 -14.22
C THR A 108 16.44 24.74 -13.61
N MET A 109 17.76 24.58 -13.66
CA MET A 109 18.74 25.58 -13.21
C MET A 109 19.16 26.49 -14.36
#